data_AF-A0A382CYQ2-F1
#
_entry.id   AF-A0A382CYQ2-F1
#
_cell.length_a   1.000
_cell.length_b   1.000
_cell.length_c   1.000
_cell.angle_alpha   90.00
_cell.angle_beta   90.00
_cell.angle_gamma   90.00
#
_symmetry.space_group_name_H-M   'P 1'
#
loop_
_entity.id
_entity.type
_entity.pdbx_description
1 polymer ?
#
loop_
_entity_poly.entity_id
_entity_poly.type
_entity_poly.pdbx_seq_one_letter_code
_entity_poly.pdbx_strand_id
1 'polypeptide(L)'
;MEEQRVHWSSSTGFVLAATGSAICLGNLWKFPFITWENNGGAFVLVYLLCIAAVGLPIMMAELLIGRKTQKSVVGALKEAVGPAWGIIGLWGVLCGFILLSYYTVIAGWSLFYFTQTAGWTVSGVPEGLATGDLFGRQVANSPLQLGLSLLFSVATVSVVYFGVQKGIERIARLFLPVLFGILVLLLVSALGMSGSSEALAFIFRPSFSELEPEGVLEALGHSFFTLSLGMGAMVTYGSYISRNQSIVKASVMIVLLDTVIALIATVIMFSVIFSVAGMAEQVGGSTVGMLFISLPELFYNEVPFGTVLGPLFYVLVALAALTSTMSLLEVVTSYVIDEHGIQRQTATIACGATVFVFTIFAAISFGNAPFFSTLA
;
A
#
# COMPACT_ATOMS: atom_id res chain seq x y z
N MET A 1 -16.83 3.86 -32.89
CA MET A 1 -17.10 2.55 -32.29
C MET A 1 -16.83 2.69 -30.81
N GLU A 2 -17.83 2.49 -29.94
CA GLU A 2 -17.55 2.30 -28.52
C GLU A 2 -16.68 1.05 -28.40
N GLU A 3 -15.40 1.20 -28.06
CA GLU A 3 -14.55 0.05 -27.72
C GLU A 3 -15.20 -0.66 -26.53
N GLN A 4 -15.52 -1.95 -26.67
CA GLN A 4 -16.04 -2.74 -25.57
C GLN A 4 -15.04 -2.72 -24.42
N ARG A 5 -15.50 -2.29 -23.23
CA ARG A 5 -14.68 -2.25 -22.02
C ARG A 5 -14.13 -3.64 -21.72
N VAL A 6 -12.83 -3.71 -21.46
CA VAL A 6 -12.15 -4.97 -21.14
C VAL A 6 -12.60 -5.49 -19.77
N HIS A 7 -12.88 -6.79 -19.67
CA HIS A 7 -13.23 -7.42 -18.40
C HIS A 7 -12.06 -8.15 -17.75
N TRP A 8 -12.14 -8.42 -16.45
CA TRP A 8 -11.24 -9.37 -15.79
C TRP A 8 -11.35 -10.76 -16.41
N SER A 9 -10.24 -11.49 -16.53
CA SER A 9 -10.23 -12.83 -17.12
C SER A 9 -10.92 -13.87 -16.22
N SER A 10 -10.97 -13.64 -14.91
CA SER A 10 -11.61 -14.53 -13.94
C SER A 10 -12.02 -13.79 -12.66
N SER A 11 -12.93 -14.38 -11.88
CA SER A 11 -13.28 -13.87 -10.53
C SER A 11 -12.07 -13.86 -9.60
N THR A 12 -11.20 -14.86 -9.69
CA THR A 12 -9.97 -14.95 -8.88
C THR A 12 -8.99 -13.85 -9.26
N GLY A 13 -8.82 -13.57 -10.55
CA GLY A 13 -7.95 -12.50 -11.00
C GLY A 13 -8.43 -11.11 -10.58
N PHE A 14 -9.75 -10.87 -10.59
CA PHE A 14 -10.33 -9.66 -10.00
C PHE A 14 -10.01 -9.56 -8.51
N VAL A 15 -10.32 -10.61 -7.73
CA VAL A 15 -10.07 -10.61 -6.27
C VAL A 15 -8.60 -10.36 -5.98
N LEU A 16 -7.68 -11.01 -6.67
CA LEU A 16 -6.24 -10.82 -6.45
C LEU A 16 -5.78 -9.41 -6.84
N ALA A 17 -6.29 -8.83 -7.93
CA ALA A 17 -5.99 -7.45 -8.32
C ALA A 17 -6.51 -6.44 -7.30
N ALA A 18 -7.78 -6.57 -6.89
CA ALA A 18 -8.38 -5.69 -5.89
C ALA A 18 -7.74 -5.85 -4.51
N THR A 19 -7.38 -7.08 -4.13
CA THR A 19 -6.61 -7.37 -2.92
C THR A 19 -5.22 -6.76 -2.99
N GLY A 20 -4.54 -6.81 -4.13
CA GLY A 20 -3.26 -6.13 -4.35
C GLY A 20 -3.34 -4.60 -4.30
N SER A 21 -4.50 -4.02 -4.63
CA SER A 21 -4.75 -2.59 -4.40
C SER A 21 -4.98 -2.28 -2.93
N ALA A 22 -5.71 -3.14 -2.20
CA ALA A 22 -5.99 -2.94 -0.79
C ALA A 22 -4.72 -3.13 0.06
N ILE A 23 -3.97 -4.22 -0.17
CA ILE A 23 -2.69 -4.46 0.48
C ILE A 23 -1.69 -3.43 -0.02
N CYS A 24 -1.49 -2.41 0.81
CA CYS A 24 -0.58 -1.34 0.55
C CYS A 24 0.58 -1.38 1.55
N LEU A 25 1.54 -0.45 1.42
CA LEU A 25 2.54 -0.23 2.46
C LEU A 25 1.85 -0.10 3.83
N GLY A 26 0.68 0.53 3.88
CA GLY A 26 -0.13 0.74 5.07
C GLY A 26 -0.30 -0.49 5.95
N ASN A 27 -0.63 -1.65 5.38
CA ASN A 27 -0.83 -2.89 6.14
C ASN A 27 0.46 -3.38 6.81
N LEU A 28 1.61 -3.13 6.18
CA LEU A 28 2.91 -3.65 6.59
C LEU A 28 3.57 -2.84 7.69
N TRP A 29 3.27 -1.54 7.78
CA TRP A 29 3.94 -0.61 8.71
C TRP A 29 3.01 0.35 9.47
N LYS A 30 1.99 0.89 8.81
CA LYS A 30 1.16 1.97 9.34
C LYS A 30 0.15 1.38 10.30
N PHE A 31 -0.48 0.27 9.92
CA PHE A 31 -1.38 -0.45 10.80
C PHE A 31 -0.69 -0.92 12.09
N PRO A 32 0.50 -1.57 12.04
CA PRO A 32 1.28 -1.83 13.24
C PRO A 32 1.60 -0.58 14.06
N PHE A 33 2.02 0.51 13.41
CA PHE A 33 2.39 1.76 14.10
C PHE A 33 1.19 2.40 14.82
N ILE A 34 0.07 2.61 14.15
CA ILE A 34 -1.11 3.23 14.78
C ILE A 34 -1.72 2.29 15.83
N THR A 35 -1.57 0.97 15.67
CA THR A 35 -1.95 0.01 16.71
C THR A 35 -1.07 0.18 17.95
N TRP A 36 0.22 0.46 17.78
CA TRP A 36 1.12 0.76 18.89
C TRP A 36 0.74 2.06 19.60
N GLU A 37 0.51 3.14 18.84
CA GLU A 37 0.12 4.45 19.40
C GLU A 37 -1.21 4.42 20.14
N ASN A 38 -2.14 3.55 19.73
CA ASN A 38 -3.46 3.41 20.33
C ASN A 38 -3.58 2.21 21.30
N ASN A 39 -2.46 1.80 21.92
CA ASN A 39 -2.43 0.80 22.99
C ASN A 39 -3.02 -0.57 22.62
N GLY A 40 -2.86 -1.00 21.37
CA GLY A 40 -3.03 -2.39 20.98
C GLY A 40 -4.48 -2.85 20.84
N GLY A 41 -4.85 -3.90 21.59
CA GLY A 41 -5.96 -4.79 21.21
C GLY A 41 -7.36 -4.16 21.17
N ALA A 42 -7.63 -3.10 21.94
CA ALA A 42 -8.92 -2.40 21.84
C ALA A 42 -9.04 -1.64 20.53
N PHE A 43 -7.96 -0.97 20.10
CA PHE A 43 -7.89 -0.32 18.79
C PHE A 43 -8.06 -1.34 17.66
N VAL A 44 -7.36 -2.48 17.72
CA VAL A 44 -7.49 -3.56 16.72
C VAL A 44 -8.95 -4.02 16.59
N LEU A 45 -9.63 -4.25 17.71
CA LEU A 45 -11.04 -4.67 17.69
C LEU A 45 -11.95 -3.61 17.09
N VAL A 46 -11.77 -2.33 17.44
CA VAL A 46 -12.54 -1.21 16.85
C VAL A 46 -12.28 -1.11 15.35
N TYR A 47 -11.03 -1.22 14.92
CA TYR A 47 -10.66 -1.25 13.51
C TYR A 47 -11.35 -2.40 12.74
N LEU A 48 -11.37 -3.62 13.30
CA LEU A 48 -12.06 -4.75 12.70
C LEU A 48 -13.58 -4.51 12.58
N LEU A 49 -14.17 -3.86 13.59
CA LEU A 49 -15.58 -3.45 13.53
C LEU A 49 -15.82 -2.37 12.48
N CYS A 50 -14.94 -1.38 12.35
CA CYS A 50 -15.02 -0.37 11.29
C CYS A 50 -14.90 -1.00 9.89
N ILE A 51 -13.99 -1.95 9.71
CA ILE A 51 -13.89 -2.71 8.45
C ILE A 51 -15.19 -3.45 8.14
N ALA A 52 -15.74 -4.19 9.12
CA ALA A 52 -16.93 -5.01 8.89
C ALA A 52 -18.19 -4.16 8.67
N ALA A 53 -18.37 -3.11 9.47
CA ALA A 53 -19.59 -2.30 9.50
C ALA A 53 -19.58 -1.15 8.49
N VAL A 54 -18.42 -0.65 8.08
CA VAL A 54 -18.30 0.53 7.20
C VAL A 54 -17.51 0.19 5.94
N GLY A 55 -16.29 -0.33 6.08
CA GLY A 55 -15.40 -0.61 4.96
C GLY A 55 -16.00 -1.60 3.95
N LEU A 56 -16.52 -2.72 4.43
CA LEU A 56 -17.10 -3.78 3.58
C LEU A 56 -18.36 -3.30 2.83
N PRO A 57 -19.37 -2.67 3.46
CA PRO A 57 -20.51 -2.09 2.74
C PRO A 57 -20.12 -1.04 1.69
N ILE A 58 -19.16 -0.15 2.01
CA ILE A 58 -18.71 0.87 1.06
C ILE A 58 -17.97 0.23 -0.12
N MET A 59 -17.12 -0.76 0.13
CA MET A 59 -16.46 -1.53 -0.93
C MET A 59 -17.50 -2.17 -1.87
N MET A 60 -18.54 -2.80 -1.32
CA MET A 60 -19.61 -3.37 -2.13
C MET A 60 -20.31 -2.30 -2.96
N ALA A 61 -20.58 -1.12 -2.39
CA ALA A 61 -21.22 -0.01 -3.09
C ALA A 61 -20.34 0.50 -4.25
N GLU A 62 -19.05 0.74 -4.03
CA GLU A 62 -18.12 1.18 -5.07
C GLU A 62 -18.03 0.17 -6.23
N LEU A 63 -17.87 -1.12 -5.90
CA LEU A 63 -17.81 -2.19 -6.90
C LEU A 63 -19.13 -2.32 -7.66
N LEU A 64 -20.27 -2.14 -6.99
CA LEU A 64 -21.60 -2.18 -7.62
C LEU A 64 -21.79 -1.02 -8.59
N ILE A 65 -21.43 0.20 -8.18
CA ILE A 65 -21.50 1.40 -9.02
C ILE A 65 -20.63 1.20 -10.27
N GLY A 66 -19.36 0.82 -10.09
CA GLY A 66 -18.45 0.55 -11.19
C GLY A 66 -18.99 -0.51 -12.14
N ARG A 67 -19.40 -1.67 -11.61
CA ARG A 67 -19.91 -2.78 -12.43
C ARG A 67 -21.18 -2.41 -13.20
N LYS A 68 -22.08 -1.61 -12.60
CA LYS A 68 -23.33 -1.21 -13.22
C LYS A 68 -23.10 -0.26 -14.40
N THR A 69 -22.25 0.74 -14.22
CA THR A 69 -22.04 1.80 -15.21
C THR A 69 -20.98 1.45 -16.24
N GLN A 70 -20.04 0.55 -15.92
CA GLN A 70 -18.91 0.21 -16.79
C GLN A 70 -18.13 1.47 -17.22
N LYS A 71 -17.98 2.43 -16.30
CA LYS A 71 -17.31 3.72 -16.49
C LYS A 71 -16.25 3.95 -15.41
N SER A 72 -15.31 4.84 -15.68
CA SER A 72 -14.37 5.41 -14.73
C SER A 72 -15.12 6.11 -13.60
N VAL A 73 -14.46 6.36 -12.47
CA VAL A 73 -15.13 6.91 -11.26
C VAL A 73 -15.95 8.19 -11.53
N VAL A 74 -15.47 9.09 -12.40
CA VAL A 74 -16.19 10.33 -12.75
C VAL A 74 -17.48 10.02 -13.51
N GLY A 75 -17.37 9.29 -14.63
CA GLY A 75 -18.52 8.92 -15.45
C GLY A 75 -19.51 8.03 -14.70
N ALA A 76 -19.00 7.14 -13.85
CA ALA A 76 -19.80 6.24 -13.04
C ALA A 76 -20.67 6.99 -12.02
N LEU A 77 -20.11 7.97 -11.31
CA LEU A 77 -20.88 8.77 -10.34
C LEU A 77 -21.86 9.73 -11.04
N LYS A 78 -21.48 10.30 -12.19
CA LYS A 78 -22.39 11.10 -13.04
C LYS A 78 -23.63 10.31 -13.43
N GLU A 79 -23.46 9.06 -13.84
CA GLU A 79 -24.56 8.20 -14.27
C GLU A 79 -25.36 7.60 -13.11
N ALA A 80 -24.69 7.17 -12.04
CA ALA A 80 -25.35 6.48 -10.93
C ALA A 80 -26.20 7.42 -10.07
N VAL A 81 -25.79 8.69 -9.93
CA VAL A 81 -26.42 9.64 -9.00
C VAL A 81 -26.81 10.95 -9.69
N GLY A 82 -25.93 11.51 -10.52
CA GLY A 82 -26.24 12.69 -11.32
C GLY A 82 -25.01 13.54 -11.67
N PRO A 83 -25.12 14.51 -12.59
CA PRO A 83 -23.97 15.21 -13.16
C PRO A 83 -23.04 15.89 -12.14
N ALA A 84 -23.60 16.47 -11.08
CA ALA A 84 -22.83 17.15 -10.02
C ALA A 84 -21.91 16.19 -9.23
N TRP A 85 -22.27 14.91 -9.14
CA TRP A 85 -21.45 13.89 -8.46
C TRP A 85 -20.18 13.53 -9.23
N GLY A 86 -20.06 13.98 -10.48
CA GLY A 86 -18.80 13.95 -11.22
C GLY A 86 -17.68 14.72 -10.51
N ILE A 87 -18.00 15.75 -9.71
CA ILE A 87 -17.01 16.49 -8.91
C ILE A 87 -16.37 15.59 -7.86
N ILE A 88 -17.17 14.75 -7.18
CA ILE A 88 -16.68 13.77 -6.21
C ILE A 88 -15.80 12.73 -6.89
N GLY A 89 -16.19 12.28 -8.08
CA GLY A 89 -15.33 11.39 -8.88
C GLY A 89 -14.00 12.03 -9.25
N LEU A 90 -14.01 13.32 -9.60
CA LEU A 90 -12.79 14.05 -9.95
C LEU A 90 -11.90 14.22 -8.72
N TRP A 91 -12.49 14.40 -7.54
CA TRP A 91 -11.75 14.40 -6.28
C TRP A 91 -11.05 13.06 -6.02
N GLY A 92 -11.71 11.94 -6.34
CA GLY A 92 -11.08 10.62 -6.30
C GLY A 92 -9.88 10.49 -7.26
N VAL A 93 -10.04 10.96 -8.50
CA VAL A 93 -8.95 11.00 -9.49
C VAL A 93 -7.78 11.87 -9.01
N LEU A 94 -8.07 13.05 -8.45
CA LEU A 94 -7.06 13.95 -7.91
C LEU A 94 -6.35 13.34 -6.69
N CYS A 95 -7.09 12.66 -5.81
CA CYS A 95 -6.52 11.92 -4.69
C CYS A 95 -5.57 10.84 -5.19
N GLY A 96 -5.98 10.02 -6.16
CA GLY A 96 -5.13 9.00 -6.77
C GLY A 96 -3.86 9.58 -7.41
N PHE A 97 -3.99 10.71 -8.10
CA PHE A 97 -2.87 11.44 -8.69
C PHE A 97 -1.88 11.95 -7.63
N ILE A 98 -2.38 12.60 -6.58
CA ILE A 98 -1.54 13.16 -5.51
C ILE A 98 -0.83 12.04 -4.76
N LEU A 99 -1.57 10.99 -4.36
CA LEU A 99 -1.01 9.82 -3.69
C LEU A 99 0.12 9.22 -4.52
N LEU A 100 -0.16 8.91 -5.79
CA LEU A 100 0.82 8.29 -6.68
C LEU A 100 2.09 9.14 -6.84
N SER A 101 1.98 10.47 -6.78
CA SER A 101 3.13 11.36 -7.00
C SER A 101 4.22 11.19 -5.93
N TYR A 102 3.89 11.01 -4.64
CA TYR A 102 4.88 10.76 -3.60
C TYR A 102 5.07 9.26 -3.31
N TYR A 103 4.06 8.43 -3.57
CA TYR A 103 4.12 7.00 -3.23
C TYR A 103 5.24 6.26 -3.97
N THR A 104 5.51 6.65 -5.22
CA THR A 104 6.62 6.10 -6.03
C THR A 104 8.00 6.43 -5.44
N VAL A 105 8.13 7.54 -4.69
CA VAL A 105 9.37 7.90 -3.98
C VAL A 105 9.62 6.92 -2.84
N ILE A 106 8.61 6.73 -1.98
CA ILE A 106 8.69 5.80 -0.83
C ILE A 106 8.89 4.37 -1.33
N ALA A 107 8.20 3.99 -2.41
CA ALA A 107 8.37 2.70 -3.04
C ALA A 107 9.80 2.52 -3.59
N GLY A 108 10.41 3.58 -4.14
CA GLY A 108 11.81 3.59 -4.56
C GLY A 108 12.79 3.32 -3.41
N TRP A 109 12.49 3.78 -2.19
CA TRP A 109 13.32 3.49 -1.01
C TRP A 109 13.39 2.00 -0.71
N SER A 110 12.30 1.25 -0.91
CA SER A 110 12.31 -0.20 -0.72
C SER A 110 13.33 -0.92 -1.62
N LEU A 111 13.55 -0.43 -2.85
CA LEU A 111 14.56 -0.97 -3.76
C LEU A 111 15.99 -0.69 -3.25
N PHE A 112 16.23 0.51 -2.73
CA PHE A 112 17.52 0.85 -2.12
C PHE A 112 17.81 -0.08 -0.93
N TYR A 113 16.86 -0.19 0.01
CA TYR A 113 17.06 -1.03 1.19
C TYR A 113 17.15 -2.52 0.85
N PHE A 114 16.46 -3.00 -0.19
CA PHE A 114 16.70 -4.32 -0.74
C PHE A 114 18.16 -4.50 -1.18
N THR A 115 18.72 -3.55 -1.95
CA THR A 115 20.12 -3.65 -2.39
C THR A 115 21.12 -3.61 -1.23
N GLN A 116 20.86 -2.77 -0.22
CA GLN A 116 21.72 -2.65 0.96
C GLN A 116 21.72 -3.95 1.78
N THR A 117 20.53 -4.44 2.14
CA THR A 117 20.37 -5.68 2.90
C THR A 117 20.90 -6.89 2.12
N ALA A 118 20.58 -7.00 0.83
CA ALA A 118 21.17 -8.06 -0.01
C ALA A 118 22.71 -8.01 -0.03
N GLY A 119 23.30 -6.82 -0.08
CA GLY A 119 24.73 -6.62 0.08
C GLY A 119 25.27 -7.11 1.43
N TRP A 120 24.63 -6.71 2.53
CA TRP A 120 25.00 -7.12 3.90
C TRP A 120 24.93 -8.63 4.12
N THR A 121 24.07 -9.32 3.38
CA THR A 121 23.98 -10.79 3.39
C THR A 121 25.27 -11.45 2.91
N VAL A 122 26.00 -10.79 2.00
CA VAL A 122 27.24 -11.30 1.41
C VAL A 122 28.48 -10.75 2.14
N SER A 123 28.49 -9.45 2.44
CA SER A 123 29.65 -8.76 3.01
C SER A 123 29.65 -8.68 4.53
N GLY A 124 28.55 -9.05 5.19
CA GLY A 124 28.26 -8.68 6.57
C GLY A 124 27.73 -7.25 6.69
N VAL A 125 27.06 -6.96 7.82
CA VAL A 125 26.64 -5.60 8.17
C VAL A 125 27.90 -4.79 8.52
N PRO A 126 28.09 -3.58 7.94
CA PRO A 126 29.23 -2.73 8.27
C PRO A 126 29.28 -2.40 9.77
N GLU A 127 30.46 -2.52 10.39
CA GLU A 127 30.66 -2.12 11.79
C GLU A 127 30.36 -0.62 11.98
N GLY A 128 29.58 -0.30 13.02
CA GLY A 128 29.21 1.08 13.35
C GLY A 128 28.22 1.73 12.40
N LEU A 129 27.49 0.95 11.60
CA LEU A 129 26.44 1.48 10.73
C LEU A 129 25.30 2.11 11.54
N ALA A 130 25.23 3.44 11.55
CA ALA A 130 24.04 4.16 11.98
C ALA A 130 23.01 4.17 10.84
N THR A 131 21.96 3.35 10.95
CA THR A 131 20.88 3.27 9.96
C THR A 131 20.14 4.61 9.76
N GLY A 132 20.08 5.45 10.78
CA GLY A 132 19.53 6.81 10.70
C GLY A 132 20.35 7.71 9.77
N ASP A 133 21.69 7.64 9.85
CA ASP A 133 22.57 8.38 8.94
C ASP A 133 22.48 7.86 7.51
N LEU A 134 22.36 6.53 7.35
CA LEU A 134 22.14 5.91 6.04
C LEU A 134 20.85 6.44 5.41
N PHE A 135 19.75 6.46 6.17
CA PHE A 135 18.47 7.02 5.72
C PHE A 135 18.60 8.50 5.37
N GLY A 136 19.19 9.32 6.24
CA GLY A 136 19.38 10.76 6.01
C GLY A 136 20.19 11.05 4.75
N ARG A 137 21.32 10.35 4.54
CA ARG A 137 22.14 10.49 3.32
C ARG A 137 21.39 10.04 2.07
N GLN A 138 20.61 8.96 2.19
CA GLN A 138 19.81 8.41 1.10
C GLN A 138 18.75 9.43 0.64
N VAL A 139 17.92 9.94 1.56
CA VAL A 139 16.80 10.84 1.21
C VAL A 139 17.29 12.22 0.74
N ALA A 140 18.45 12.67 1.23
CA ALA A 140 19.07 13.92 0.77
C ALA A 140 19.73 13.81 -0.63
N ASN A 141 19.99 12.60 -1.14
CA ASN A 141 20.64 12.38 -2.43
C ASN A 141 19.64 12.48 -3.59
N SER A 142 19.43 13.70 -4.11
CA SER A 142 18.44 13.96 -5.16
C SER A 142 18.61 13.11 -6.44
N PRO A 143 19.82 12.93 -7.02
CA PRO A 143 19.98 12.04 -8.17
C PRO A 143 19.53 10.61 -7.92
N LEU A 144 19.83 10.07 -6.74
CA LEU A 144 19.43 8.72 -6.34
C LEU A 144 17.92 8.62 -6.17
N GLN A 145 17.29 9.61 -5.52
CA GLN A 145 15.84 9.67 -5.35
C GLN A 145 15.11 9.72 -6.69
N LEU A 146 15.59 10.55 -7.63
CA LEU A 146 15.04 10.63 -8.97
C LEU A 146 15.21 9.32 -9.74
N GLY A 147 16.38 8.67 -9.65
CA GLY A 147 16.64 7.38 -10.29
C GLY A 147 15.71 6.27 -9.79
N LEU A 148 15.57 6.13 -8.47
CA LEU A 148 14.71 5.12 -7.85
C LEU A 148 13.22 5.36 -8.15
N SER A 149 12.78 6.62 -8.03
CA SER A 149 11.39 7.01 -8.31
C SER A 149 11.05 6.83 -9.79
N LEU A 150 11.99 7.13 -10.70
CA LEU A 150 11.83 6.89 -12.14
C LEU A 150 11.71 5.40 -12.43
N LEU A 151 12.58 4.57 -11.86
CA LEU A 151 12.53 3.13 -12.03
C LEU A 151 11.17 2.56 -11.59
N PHE A 152 10.68 2.98 -10.43
CA PHE A 152 9.39 2.54 -9.91
C PHE A 152 8.20 3.05 -10.75
N SER A 153 8.28 4.29 -11.22
CA SER A 153 7.27 4.90 -12.10
C SER A 153 7.20 4.17 -13.45
N VAL A 154 8.35 3.85 -14.04
CA VAL A 154 8.45 3.07 -15.28
C VAL A 154 7.87 1.68 -15.08
N ALA A 155 8.16 1.00 -13.96
CA ALA A 155 7.56 -0.30 -13.64
C ALA A 155 6.03 -0.21 -13.55
N THR A 156 5.51 0.81 -12.85
CA THR A 156 4.07 1.05 -12.72
C THR A 156 3.40 1.31 -14.07
N VAL A 157 3.94 2.26 -14.85
CA VAL A 157 3.45 2.61 -16.19
C VAL A 157 3.49 1.41 -17.12
N SER A 158 4.56 0.62 -17.09
CA SER A 158 4.71 -0.57 -17.94
C SER A 158 3.58 -1.58 -17.70
N VAL A 159 3.21 -1.82 -16.44
CA VAL A 159 2.13 -2.76 -16.13
C VAL A 159 0.78 -2.23 -16.59
N VAL A 160 0.47 -0.97 -16.30
CA VAL A 160 -0.81 -0.37 -16.69
C VAL A 160 -0.94 -0.24 -18.22
N TYR A 161 0.18 0.00 -18.91
CA TYR A 161 0.27 0.10 -20.37
C TYR A 161 -0.23 -1.17 -21.06
N PHE A 162 0.08 -2.36 -20.51
CA PHE A 162 -0.38 -3.64 -21.05
C PHE A 162 -1.86 -3.95 -20.80
N GLY A 163 -2.57 -3.15 -20.02
CA GLY A 163 -4.00 -3.36 -19.78
C GLY A 163 -4.34 -4.10 -18.51
N VAL A 164 -5.65 -4.16 -18.25
CA VAL A 164 -6.24 -4.81 -17.08
C VAL A 164 -5.89 -6.30 -17.04
N GLN A 165 -6.14 -7.06 -18.11
CA GLN A 165 -5.89 -8.50 -18.15
C GLN A 165 -4.40 -8.88 -18.27
N LYS A 166 -3.69 -8.28 -19.25
CA LYS A 166 -2.31 -8.66 -19.58
C LYS A 166 -1.27 -8.01 -18.68
N GLY A 167 -1.62 -6.90 -18.03
CA GLY A 167 -0.80 -6.17 -17.07
C GLY A 167 -1.25 -6.45 -15.65
N ILE A 168 -2.22 -5.68 -15.16
CA ILE A 168 -2.62 -5.62 -13.74
C ILE A 168 -2.97 -7.01 -13.20
N GLU A 169 -3.88 -7.73 -13.84
CA GLU A 169 -4.34 -9.05 -13.39
C GLU A 169 -3.23 -10.11 -13.43
N ARG A 170 -2.31 -10.01 -14.40
CA ARG A 170 -1.19 -10.95 -14.53
C ARG A 170 -0.17 -10.73 -13.42
N ILE A 171 0.20 -9.48 -13.15
CA ILE A 171 1.15 -9.17 -12.09
C ILE A 171 0.54 -9.46 -10.73
N ALA A 172 -0.71 -9.08 -10.47
CA ALA A 172 -1.37 -9.40 -9.20
C ALA A 172 -1.46 -10.92 -8.96
N ARG A 173 -1.77 -11.72 -9.99
CA ARG A 173 -1.79 -13.19 -9.87
C ARG A 173 -0.44 -13.80 -9.50
N LEU A 174 0.66 -13.16 -9.88
CA LEU A 174 2.00 -13.61 -9.53
C LEU A 174 2.44 -13.08 -8.16
N PHE A 175 2.24 -11.80 -7.91
CA PHE A 175 2.84 -11.09 -6.78
C PHE A 175 2.14 -11.39 -5.46
N LEU A 176 0.81 -11.53 -5.45
CA LEU A 176 0.05 -11.75 -4.20
C LEU A 176 0.42 -13.07 -3.52
N PRO A 177 0.50 -14.21 -4.22
CA PRO A 177 0.98 -15.45 -3.61
C PRO A 177 2.42 -15.36 -3.10
N VAL A 178 3.31 -14.68 -3.82
CA VAL A 178 4.72 -14.48 -3.41
C VAL A 178 4.80 -13.62 -2.15
N LEU A 179 4.06 -12.51 -2.11
CA LEU A 179 3.93 -11.63 -0.95
C LEU A 179 3.45 -12.42 0.26
N PHE A 180 2.36 -13.19 0.12
CA PHE A 180 1.83 -14.00 1.21
C PHE A 180 2.84 -15.06 1.68
N GLY A 181 3.56 -15.71 0.75
CA GLY A 181 4.61 -16.67 1.09
C GLY A 181 5.75 -16.05 1.91
N ILE A 182 6.25 -14.88 1.50
CA ILE A 182 7.27 -14.15 2.26
C ILE A 182 6.75 -13.76 3.65
N LEU A 183 5.51 -13.26 3.73
CA LEU A 183 4.89 -12.86 4.98
C LEU A 183 4.75 -14.03 5.97
N VAL A 184 4.38 -15.22 5.49
CA VAL A 184 4.31 -16.43 6.32
C VAL A 184 5.70 -16.85 6.81
N LEU A 185 6.74 -16.76 5.98
CA LEU A 185 8.11 -17.05 6.42
C LEU A 185 8.57 -16.11 7.53
N LEU A 186 8.28 -14.81 7.38
CA LEU A 186 8.56 -13.80 8.40
C LEU A 186 7.78 -14.09 9.70
N LEU A 187 6.49 -14.45 9.60
CA LEU A 187 5.67 -14.81 10.75
C LEU A 187 6.24 -16.00 11.52
N VAL A 188 6.63 -17.07 10.82
CA VAL A 188 7.18 -18.27 11.46
C VAL A 188 8.47 -17.94 12.21
N SER A 189 9.35 -17.10 11.64
CA SER A 189 10.55 -16.63 12.32
C SER A 189 10.22 -15.76 13.54
N ALA A 190 9.32 -14.79 13.37
CA ALA A 190 8.90 -13.85 14.42
C ALA A 190 8.27 -14.56 15.63
N LEU A 191 7.45 -15.60 15.39
CA LEU A 191 6.86 -16.42 16.47
C LEU A 191 7.89 -17.22 17.26
N GLY A 192 9.09 -17.43 16.71
CA GLY A 192 10.22 -18.05 17.44
C GLY A 192 10.95 -17.09 18.38
N MET A 193 10.65 -15.79 18.32
CA MET A 193 11.32 -14.77 19.14
C MET A 193 10.72 -14.69 20.56
N SER A 194 11.51 -14.19 21.52
CA SER A 194 11.11 -14.08 22.94
C SER A 194 9.91 -13.15 23.16
N GLY A 195 9.80 -12.08 22.39
CA GLY A 195 8.72 -11.08 22.45
C GLY A 195 7.40 -11.50 21.78
N SER A 196 7.33 -12.67 21.14
CA SER A 196 6.13 -13.12 20.41
C SER A 196 4.90 -13.30 21.30
N SER A 197 5.09 -13.79 22.53
CA SER A 197 4.00 -13.96 23.50
C SER A 197 3.39 -12.62 23.92
N GLU A 198 4.23 -11.62 24.18
CA GLU A 198 3.81 -10.26 24.50
C GLU A 198 3.15 -9.59 23.30
N ALA A 199 3.66 -9.80 22.09
CA ALA A 199 3.06 -9.31 20.86
C ALA A 199 1.62 -9.81 20.68
N LEU A 200 1.39 -11.11 20.88
CA LEU A 200 0.05 -11.69 20.79
C LEU A 200 -0.87 -11.15 21.91
N ALA A 201 -0.35 -10.99 23.13
CA ALA A 201 -1.12 -10.40 24.22
C ALA A 201 -1.52 -8.96 23.89
N PHE A 202 -0.58 -8.14 23.43
CA PHE A 202 -0.82 -6.74 23.07
C PHE A 202 -1.86 -6.58 21.94
N ILE A 203 -1.86 -7.47 20.94
CA ILE A 203 -2.80 -7.41 19.80
C ILE A 203 -4.18 -7.96 20.16
N PHE A 204 -4.25 -9.06 20.92
CA PHE A 204 -5.49 -9.83 21.09
C PHE A 204 -6.14 -9.69 22.47
N ARG A 205 -5.53 -8.95 23.41
CA ARG A 205 -6.13 -8.65 24.72
C ARG A 205 -6.62 -7.20 24.75
N PRO A 206 -7.92 -6.94 24.47
CA PRO A 206 -8.43 -5.58 24.40
C PRO A 206 -8.50 -4.91 25.78
N SER A 207 -7.91 -3.71 25.90
CA SER A 207 -8.02 -2.80 27.05
C SER A 207 -8.76 -1.53 26.63
N PHE A 208 -10.08 -1.47 26.84
CA PHE A 208 -10.88 -0.30 26.44
C PHE A 208 -10.63 0.94 27.30
N SER A 209 -10.00 0.79 28.47
CA SER A 209 -9.60 1.91 29.33
C SER A 209 -8.45 2.74 28.77
N GLU A 210 -7.73 2.21 27.78
CA GLU A 210 -6.54 2.83 27.18
C GLU A 210 -6.82 3.39 25.77
N LEU A 211 -8.05 3.24 25.28
CA LEU A 211 -8.45 3.70 23.95
C LEU A 211 -9.13 5.07 24.04
N GLU A 212 -8.43 6.09 23.56
CA GLU A 212 -8.95 7.45 23.46
C GLU A 212 -9.93 7.58 22.27
N PRO A 213 -10.88 8.55 22.30
CA PRO A 213 -11.82 8.80 21.21
C PRO A 213 -11.15 9.06 19.85
N GLU A 214 -9.99 9.71 19.84
CA GLU A 214 -9.19 9.94 18.65
C GLU A 214 -8.78 8.63 17.97
N GLY A 215 -8.48 7.58 18.75
CA GLY A 215 -8.15 6.26 18.24
C GLY A 215 -9.30 5.58 17.50
N VAL A 216 -10.55 5.87 17.88
CA VAL A 216 -11.73 5.38 17.14
C VAL A 216 -11.84 6.05 15.77
N LEU A 217 -11.59 7.36 15.70
CA LEU A 217 -11.57 8.10 14.44
C LEU A 217 -10.42 7.65 13.55
N GLU A 218 -9.26 7.36 14.13
CA GLU A 218 -8.10 6.83 13.42
C GLU A 218 -8.38 5.43 12.86
N ALA A 219 -8.98 4.53 13.65
CA ALA A 219 -9.40 3.20 13.19
C ALA A 219 -10.39 3.29 12.01
N LEU A 220 -11.36 4.19 12.09
CA LEU A 220 -12.31 4.45 11.01
C LEU A 220 -11.58 4.98 9.76
N GLY A 221 -10.76 6.02 9.89
CA GLY A 221 -10.01 6.60 8.77
C GLY A 221 -9.06 5.60 8.12
N HIS A 222 -8.39 4.77 8.92
CA HIS A 222 -7.50 3.73 8.42
C HIS A 222 -8.24 2.64 7.64
N SER A 223 -9.48 2.29 8.03
CA SER A 223 -10.31 1.33 7.29
C SER A 223 -10.59 1.76 5.83
N PHE A 224 -10.68 3.07 5.57
CA PHE A 224 -10.81 3.59 4.20
C PHE A 224 -9.49 3.50 3.45
N PHE A 225 -8.39 3.86 4.11
CA PHE A 225 -7.05 3.86 3.51
C PHE A 225 -6.62 2.45 3.10
N THR A 226 -6.70 1.48 4.01
CA THR A 226 -6.30 0.09 3.76
C THR A 226 -7.14 -0.57 2.68
N LEU A 227 -8.44 -0.26 2.59
CA LEU A 227 -9.31 -0.86 1.58
C LEU A 227 -9.34 -0.09 0.25
N SER A 228 -8.51 0.94 0.08
CA SER A 228 -8.49 1.84 -1.09
C SER A 228 -9.87 2.47 -1.41
N LEU A 229 -10.63 2.84 -0.38
CA LEU A 229 -11.99 3.38 -0.51
C LEU A 229 -12.00 4.90 -0.61
N GLY A 230 -12.98 5.45 -1.31
CA GLY A 230 -13.18 6.90 -1.46
C GLY A 230 -12.32 7.57 -2.52
N MET A 231 -11.27 6.89 -3.03
CA MET A 231 -10.40 7.40 -4.10
C MET A 231 -10.79 6.92 -5.50
N GLY A 232 -11.88 6.14 -5.64
CA GLY A 232 -12.38 5.65 -6.92
C GLY A 232 -11.66 4.41 -7.49
N ALA A 233 -10.72 3.83 -6.75
CA ALA A 233 -10.01 2.61 -7.14
C ALA A 233 -10.98 1.43 -7.28
N MET A 234 -11.83 1.20 -6.27
CA MET A 234 -12.79 0.08 -6.32
C MET A 234 -13.92 0.34 -7.32
N VAL A 235 -14.35 1.59 -7.52
CA VAL A 235 -15.26 1.93 -8.65
C VAL A 235 -14.62 1.56 -9.99
N THR A 236 -13.36 1.95 -10.20
CA THR A 236 -12.64 1.68 -11.45
C THR A 236 -12.42 0.18 -11.65
N TYR A 237 -12.00 -0.57 -10.63
CA TYR A 237 -11.85 -2.02 -10.75
C TYR A 237 -13.20 -2.75 -10.90
N GLY A 238 -14.24 -2.25 -10.25
CA GLY A 238 -15.61 -2.70 -10.38
C GLY A 238 -16.13 -2.59 -11.81
N SER A 239 -15.73 -1.54 -12.52
CA SER A 239 -16.09 -1.32 -13.92
C SER A 239 -15.59 -2.39 -14.89
N TYR A 240 -14.62 -3.22 -14.49
CA TYR A 240 -14.11 -4.33 -15.30
C TYR A 240 -14.75 -5.68 -14.91
N ILE A 241 -15.64 -5.71 -13.91
CA ILE A 241 -16.32 -6.93 -13.48
C ILE A 241 -17.44 -7.31 -14.45
N SER A 242 -17.50 -8.58 -14.83
CA SER A 242 -18.62 -9.13 -15.61
C SER A 242 -19.88 -9.31 -14.75
N ARG A 243 -21.06 -9.21 -15.36
CA ARG A 243 -22.36 -9.27 -14.64
C ARG A 243 -22.59 -10.59 -13.87
N ASN A 244 -21.92 -11.67 -14.25
CA ASN A 244 -22.10 -13.01 -13.67
C ASN A 244 -21.29 -13.24 -12.39
N GLN A 245 -20.41 -12.33 -12.00
CA GLN A 245 -19.58 -12.48 -10.80
C GLN A 245 -20.27 -11.93 -9.56
N SER A 246 -20.11 -12.60 -8.41
CA SER A 246 -20.68 -12.13 -7.15
C SER A 246 -19.79 -11.05 -6.52
N ILE A 247 -20.32 -9.83 -6.39
CA ILE A 247 -19.62 -8.73 -5.70
C ILE A 247 -19.48 -9.06 -4.22
N VAL A 248 -20.54 -9.54 -3.57
CA VAL A 248 -20.52 -9.86 -2.12
C VAL A 248 -19.39 -10.82 -1.78
N LYS A 249 -19.28 -11.95 -2.50
CA LYS A 249 -18.22 -12.93 -2.27
C LYS A 249 -16.83 -12.34 -2.49
N ALA A 250 -16.67 -11.52 -3.54
CA ALA A 250 -15.39 -10.91 -3.84
C ALA A 250 -14.99 -9.85 -2.79
N SER A 251 -15.90 -8.97 -2.39
CA SER A 251 -15.66 -7.94 -1.36
C SER A 251 -15.27 -8.57 -0.03
N VAL A 252 -15.99 -9.62 0.40
CA VAL A 252 -15.64 -10.35 1.63
C VAL A 252 -14.25 -10.96 1.54
N MET A 253 -13.89 -11.56 0.40
CA MET A 253 -12.57 -12.15 0.22
C MET A 253 -11.45 -11.10 0.24
N ILE A 254 -11.65 -9.96 -0.43
CA ILE A 254 -10.68 -8.85 -0.46
C ILE A 254 -10.44 -8.33 0.96
N VAL A 255 -11.51 -8.03 1.69
CA VAL A 255 -11.45 -7.52 3.07
C VAL A 255 -10.77 -8.52 4.02
N LEU A 256 -11.10 -9.82 3.90
CA LEU A 256 -10.48 -10.85 4.73
C LEU A 256 -8.98 -10.97 4.46
N LEU A 257 -8.55 -10.99 3.19
CA LEU A 257 -7.14 -11.09 2.84
C LEU A 257 -6.35 -9.86 3.30
N ASP A 258 -6.89 -8.65 3.09
CA ASP A 258 -6.33 -7.40 3.58
C ASP A 258 -6.14 -7.41 5.11
N THR A 259 -7.19 -7.79 5.83
CA THR A 259 -7.20 -7.86 7.31
C THR A 259 -6.21 -8.89 7.83
N VAL A 260 -6.18 -10.10 7.26
CA VAL A 260 -5.25 -11.16 7.66
C VAL A 260 -3.81 -10.72 7.48
N ILE A 261 -3.49 -10.06 6.36
CA ILE A 261 -2.14 -9.56 6.09
C ILE A 261 -1.75 -8.45 7.07
N ALA A 262 -2.66 -7.52 7.37
CA ALA A 262 -2.43 -6.46 8.35
C ALA A 262 -2.17 -7.03 9.76
N LEU A 263 -2.95 -8.02 10.20
CA LEU A 263 -2.75 -8.68 11.49
C LEU A 263 -1.43 -9.46 11.54
N ILE A 264 -1.10 -10.22 10.49
CA ILE A 264 0.17 -10.96 10.42
C ILE A 264 1.37 -9.98 10.47
N ALA A 265 1.32 -8.89 9.69
CA ALA A 265 2.37 -7.87 9.73
C ALA A 265 2.50 -7.26 11.13
N THR A 266 1.39 -7.01 11.82
CA THR A 266 1.40 -6.50 13.20
C THR A 266 2.03 -7.48 14.18
N VAL A 267 1.71 -8.77 14.08
CA VAL A 267 2.36 -9.82 14.89
C VAL A 267 3.86 -9.86 14.65
N ILE A 268 4.30 -9.81 13.38
CA ILE A 268 5.73 -9.78 13.03
C ILE A 268 6.40 -8.57 13.67
N MET A 269 5.85 -7.38 13.45
CA MET A 269 6.40 -6.12 13.92
C MET A 269 6.52 -6.08 15.45
N PHE A 270 5.46 -6.45 16.17
CA PHE A 270 5.47 -6.42 17.63
C PHE A 270 6.33 -7.52 18.24
N SER A 271 6.44 -8.70 17.59
CA SER A 271 7.36 -9.74 18.06
C SER A 271 8.81 -9.25 18.02
N VAL A 272 9.18 -8.48 16.99
CA VAL A 272 10.50 -7.84 16.92
C VAL A 272 10.64 -6.76 17.99
N ILE A 273 9.67 -5.84 18.09
CA ILE A 273 9.73 -4.71 19.04
C ILE A 273 9.84 -5.18 20.50
N PHE A 274 9.05 -6.17 20.91
CA PHE A 274 9.10 -6.69 22.29
C PHE A 274 10.30 -7.58 22.58
N SER A 275 10.99 -8.09 21.56
CA SER A 275 12.20 -8.89 21.77
C SER A 275 13.44 -8.06 22.02
N VAL A 276 13.42 -6.77 21.67
CA VAL A 276 14.61 -5.91 21.64
C VAL A 276 14.46 -4.76 22.62
N ALA A 277 15.34 -4.72 23.62
CA ALA A 277 15.31 -3.69 24.66
C ALA A 277 15.48 -2.29 24.05
N GLY A 278 14.61 -1.35 24.45
CA GLY A 278 14.62 0.04 23.99
C GLY A 278 13.97 0.28 22.62
N MET A 279 13.55 -0.76 21.88
CA MET A 279 12.86 -0.55 20.59
C MET A 279 11.49 0.10 20.74
N ALA A 280 10.79 -0.17 21.84
CA ALA A 280 9.52 0.49 22.18
C ALA A 280 9.61 2.03 22.15
N GLU A 281 10.77 2.59 22.54
CA GLU A 281 11.01 4.04 22.55
C GLU A 281 11.36 4.60 21.16
N GLN A 282 11.99 3.78 20.30
CA GLN A 282 12.33 4.17 18.92
C GLN A 282 11.11 4.13 17.99
N VAL A 283 10.13 3.30 18.30
CA VAL A 283 8.88 3.15 17.54
C VAL A 283 8.06 4.44 17.53
N GLY A 284 8.11 5.27 18.58
CA GLY A 284 7.31 6.50 18.69
C GLY A 284 7.80 7.71 17.89
N GLY A 285 8.90 7.60 17.13
CA GLY A 285 9.53 8.74 16.44
C GLY A 285 8.91 9.12 15.09
N SER A 286 8.65 8.14 14.22
CA SER A 286 7.89 8.31 12.96
C SER A 286 7.60 6.96 12.28
N THR A 287 6.47 6.87 11.57
CA THR A 287 6.13 5.72 10.71
C THR A 287 7.24 5.39 9.71
N VAL A 288 7.84 6.43 9.10
CA VAL A 288 8.91 6.28 8.12
C VAL A 288 10.20 5.74 8.71
N GLY A 289 10.57 6.26 9.87
CA GLY A 289 11.78 5.83 10.58
C GLY A 289 11.73 4.35 10.96
N MET A 290 10.59 3.84 11.40
CA MET A 290 10.47 2.43 11.75
C MET A 290 10.89 1.49 10.60
N LEU A 291 10.35 1.73 9.39
CA LEU A 291 10.56 0.83 8.24
C LEU A 291 11.96 0.93 7.61
N PHE A 292 12.59 2.10 7.66
CA PHE A 292 13.84 2.36 6.95
C PHE A 292 15.03 2.65 7.87
N ILE A 293 14.82 2.92 9.15
CA ILE A 293 15.89 3.13 10.13
C ILE A 293 15.98 1.90 11.03
N SER A 294 14.92 1.56 11.76
CA SER A 294 14.98 0.51 12.79
C SER A 294 14.97 -0.90 12.21
N LEU A 295 14.01 -1.23 11.33
CA LEU A 295 13.86 -2.59 10.82
C LEU A 295 15.08 -3.19 10.09
N PRO A 296 15.80 -2.47 9.21
CA PRO A 296 16.92 -3.08 8.48
C PRO A 296 18.01 -3.61 9.41
N GLU A 297 18.34 -2.93 10.49
CA GLU A 297 19.33 -3.41 11.47
C GLU A 297 18.76 -4.55 12.33
N LEU A 298 17.51 -4.40 12.79
CA LEU A 298 16.83 -5.39 13.61
C LEU A 298 16.73 -6.76 12.94
N PHE A 299 16.45 -6.79 11.64
CA PHE A 299 16.45 -8.04 10.90
C PHE A 299 17.81 -8.75 11.03
N TYR A 300 18.93 -8.06 10.88
CA TYR A 300 20.25 -8.70 10.86
C TYR A 300 20.76 -9.12 12.24
N ASN A 301 20.41 -8.38 13.29
CA ASN A 301 20.95 -8.61 14.63
C ASN A 301 20.06 -9.53 15.49
N GLU A 302 18.74 -9.46 15.31
CA GLU A 302 17.79 -9.99 16.30
C GLU A 302 16.83 -11.04 15.71
N VAL A 303 16.49 -10.93 14.41
CA VAL A 303 15.53 -11.84 13.79
C VAL A 303 16.20 -13.16 13.38
N PRO A 304 15.67 -14.32 13.78
CA PRO A 304 16.17 -15.61 13.31
C PRO A 304 16.14 -15.70 11.77
N PHE A 305 17.25 -16.12 11.15
CA PHE A 305 17.43 -16.10 9.69
C PHE A 305 17.31 -14.72 9.03
N GLY A 306 17.51 -13.68 9.83
CA GLY A 306 17.45 -12.27 9.46
C GLY A 306 18.23 -11.85 8.23
N THR A 307 19.40 -12.47 8.01
CA THR A 307 20.23 -12.21 6.83
C THR A 307 19.51 -12.53 5.52
N VAL A 308 18.62 -13.52 5.49
CA VAL A 308 17.81 -13.87 4.32
C VAL A 308 16.45 -13.16 4.37
N LEU A 309 15.88 -12.99 5.56
CA LEU A 309 14.56 -12.41 5.74
C LEU A 309 14.53 -10.89 5.55
N GLY A 310 15.60 -10.16 5.86
CA GLY A 310 15.71 -8.72 5.65
C GLY A 310 15.54 -8.30 4.18
N PRO A 311 16.30 -8.89 3.23
CA PRO A 311 16.11 -8.63 1.81
C PRO A 311 14.72 -9.03 1.32
N LEU A 312 14.20 -10.19 1.77
CA LEU A 312 12.86 -10.65 1.40
C LEU A 312 11.76 -9.71 1.90
N PHE A 313 11.92 -9.12 3.08
CA PHE A 313 11.00 -8.10 3.59
C PHE A 313 10.93 -6.89 2.65
N TYR A 314 12.07 -6.37 2.19
CA TYR A 314 12.05 -5.26 1.23
C TYR A 314 11.55 -5.65 -0.16
N VAL A 315 11.71 -6.91 -0.58
CA VAL A 315 10.99 -7.43 -1.76
C VAL A 315 9.48 -7.37 -1.53
N LEU A 316 8.99 -7.85 -0.39
CA LEU A 316 7.57 -7.81 -0.04
C LEU A 316 7.02 -6.38 -0.03
N VAL A 317 7.77 -5.42 0.52
CA VAL A 317 7.43 -3.98 0.52
C VAL A 317 7.35 -3.45 -0.92
N ALA A 318 8.32 -3.78 -1.78
CA ALA A 318 8.34 -3.35 -3.17
C ALA A 318 7.17 -3.94 -3.99
N LEU A 319 6.84 -5.23 -3.77
CA LEU A 319 5.72 -5.88 -4.45
C LEU A 319 4.38 -5.27 -4.05
N ALA A 320 4.16 -5.04 -2.74
CA ALA A 320 2.96 -4.39 -2.21
C ALA A 320 2.80 -2.96 -2.72
N ALA A 321 3.91 -2.20 -2.75
CA ALA A 321 3.90 -0.86 -3.30
C ALA A 321 3.56 -0.86 -4.80
N LEU A 322 4.09 -1.81 -5.57
CA LEU A 322 3.85 -1.86 -7.01
C LEU A 322 2.39 -2.19 -7.34
N THR A 323 1.76 -3.11 -6.62
CA THR A 323 0.34 -3.43 -6.83
C THR A 323 -0.57 -2.23 -6.48
N SER A 324 -0.19 -1.45 -5.47
CA SER A 324 -0.89 -0.21 -5.10
C SER A 324 -0.70 0.91 -6.14
N THR A 325 0.52 1.14 -6.63
CA THR A 325 0.75 2.21 -7.62
C THR A 325 0.05 1.92 -8.94
N MET A 326 -0.08 0.64 -9.34
CA MET A 326 -0.85 0.24 -10.51
C MET A 326 -2.33 0.62 -10.41
N SER A 327 -2.95 0.44 -9.24
CA SER A 327 -4.37 0.77 -9.05
C SER A 327 -4.60 2.27 -9.09
N LEU A 328 -3.73 3.05 -8.43
CA LEU A 328 -3.79 4.51 -8.46
C LEU A 328 -3.61 5.06 -9.89
N LEU A 329 -2.63 4.55 -10.64
CA LEU A 329 -2.43 4.98 -12.02
C LEU A 329 -3.61 4.57 -12.92
N GLU A 330 -4.23 3.42 -12.68
CA GLU A 330 -5.41 2.97 -13.43
C GLU A 330 -6.62 3.90 -13.21
N VAL A 331 -6.82 4.45 -12.01
CA VAL A 331 -7.89 5.43 -11.74
C VAL A 331 -7.72 6.66 -12.62
N VAL A 332 -6.53 7.25 -12.64
CA VAL A 332 -6.22 8.44 -13.44
C VAL A 332 -6.31 8.13 -14.94
N THR A 333 -5.76 7.00 -15.34
CA THR A 333 -5.73 6.56 -16.75
C THR A 333 -7.13 6.27 -17.27
N SER A 334 -7.97 5.55 -16.51
CA SER A 334 -9.34 5.22 -16.91
C SER A 334 -10.21 6.48 -17.02
N TYR A 335 -10.00 7.47 -16.15
CA TYR A 335 -10.67 8.77 -16.28
C TYR A 335 -10.35 9.43 -17.63
N VAL A 336 -9.06 9.52 -17.98
CA VAL A 336 -8.64 10.15 -19.23
C VAL A 336 -9.13 9.40 -20.47
N ILE A 337 -9.14 8.07 -20.43
CA ILE A 337 -9.70 7.25 -21.52
C ILE A 337 -11.20 7.52 -21.69
N ASP A 338 -11.97 7.44 -20.60
CA ASP A 338 -13.43 7.47 -20.69
C ASP A 338 -13.98 8.88 -20.96
N GLU A 339 -13.39 9.93 -20.39
CA GLU A 339 -13.92 11.30 -20.48
C GLU A 339 -13.30 12.09 -21.65
N HIS A 340 -12.12 11.69 -22.14
CA HIS A 340 -11.44 12.36 -23.24
C HIS A 340 -11.21 11.49 -24.48
N GLY A 341 -11.60 10.21 -24.46
CA GLY A 341 -11.52 9.32 -25.61
C GLY A 341 -10.09 9.01 -26.08
N ILE A 342 -9.09 9.20 -25.20
CA ILE A 342 -7.68 8.97 -25.54
C ILE A 342 -7.38 7.47 -25.48
N GLN A 343 -6.65 6.97 -26.48
CA GLN A 343 -6.23 5.57 -26.52
C GLN A 343 -5.42 5.20 -25.27
N ARG A 344 -5.67 4.01 -24.70
CA ARG A 344 -5.09 3.55 -23.43
C ARG A 344 -3.58 3.74 -23.31
N GLN A 345 -2.83 3.36 -24.33
CA GLN A 345 -1.36 3.44 -24.32
C GLN A 345 -0.88 4.88 -24.15
N THR A 346 -1.44 5.79 -24.95
CA THR A 346 -1.17 7.23 -24.90
C THR A 346 -1.63 7.82 -23.57
N ALA A 347 -2.83 7.47 -23.09
CA ALA A 347 -3.36 7.93 -21.81
C ALA A 347 -2.46 7.50 -20.64
N THR A 348 -2.02 6.24 -20.63
CA THR A 348 -1.15 5.71 -19.56
C THR A 348 0.20 6.42 -19.53
N ILE A 349 0.85 6.59 -20.69
CA ILE A 349 2.15 7.28 -20.77
C ILE A 349 1.99 8.75 -20.37
N ALA A 350 0.96 9.43 -20.86
CA ALA A 350 0.70 10.82 -20.53
C ALA A 350 0.44 10.99 -19.02
N CYS A 351 -0.46 10.19 -18.44
CA CYS A 351 -0.75 10.24 -17.00
C CYS A 351 0.50 9.92 -16.17
N GLY A 352 1.24 8.88 -16.52
CA GLY A 352 2.48 8.51 -15.84
C GLY A 352 3.55 9.59 -15.91
N ALA A 353 3.74 10.21 -17.07
CA ALA A 353 4.68 11.32 -17.25
C ALA A 353 4.24 12.56 -16.44
N THR A 354 2.95 12.91 -16.47
CA THR A 354 2.43 14.01 -15.66
C THR A 354 2.62 13.75 -14.17
N VAL A 355 2.27 12.56 -13.68
CA VAL A 355 2.51 12.20 -12.27
C VAL A 355 3.98 12.27 -11.92
N PHE A 356 4.87 11.78 -12.80
CA PHE A 356 6.31 11.81 -12.56
C PHE A 356 6.87 13.24 -12.44
N VAL A 357 6.33 14.21 -13.19
CA VAL A 357 6.70 15.63 -13.01
C VAL A 357 6.41 16.08 -11.58
N PHE A 358 5.30 15.64 -10.98
CA PHE A 358 4.99 15.95 -9.58
C PHE A 358 5.82 15.13 -8.59
N THR A 359 6.15 13.89 -8.94
CA THR A 359 7.09 13.04 -8.20
C THR A 359 8.45 13.70 -8.06
N ILE A 360 8.93 14.44 -9.08
CA ILE A 360 10.19 15.20 -8.98
C ILE A 360 10.16 16.16 -7.79
N PHE A 361 9.07 16.90 -7.59
CA PHE A 361 8.95 17.84 -6.45
C PHE A 361 8.98 17.10 -5.10
N ALA A 362 8.27 15.97 -4.99
CA ALA A 362 8.28 15.15 -3.79
C ALA A 362 9.64 14.47 -3.52
N ALA A 363 10.35 14.06 -4.58
CA ALA A 363 11.64 13.39 -4.46
C ALA A 363 12.76 14.34 -4.00
N ILE A 364 12.69 15.62 -4.37
CA ILE A 364 13.70 16.63 -4.00
C ILE A 364 13.36 17.39 -2.72
N SER A 365 12.15 17.27 -2.17
CA SER A 365 11.74 17.99 -0.95
C SER A 365 12.52 17.55 0.28
N PHE A 366 13.02 16.31 0.31
CA PHE A 366 13.88 15.78 1.37
C PHE A 366 15.36 16.23 1.23
N GLY A 367 15.71 16.96 0.19
CA GLY A 367 17.08 17.37 -0.14
C GLY A 367 17.30 18.88 -0.28
N ASN A 368 18.22 19.27 -1.14
CA ASN A 368 18.80 20.63 -1.25
C ASN A 368 17.89 21.72 -1.87
N ALA A 369 16.57 21.62 -1.73
CA ALA A 369 15.63 22.64 -2.19
C ALA A 369 14.85 23.22 -0.99
N PRO A 370 15.43 24.20 -0.26
CA PRO A 370 14.86 24.71 0.99
C PRO A 370 13.40 25.13 0.87
N PHE A 371 13.01 25.69 -0.29
CA PHE A 371 11.65 26.10 -0.57
C PHE A 371 10.62 24.96 -0.47
N PHE A 372 10.95 23.77 -0.98
CA PHE A 372 10.05 22.61 -0.92
C PHE A 372 10.12 21.89 0.42
N SER A 373 11.27 21.94 1.10
CA SER A 373 11.43 21.36 2.44
C SER A 373 10.64 22.11 3.53
N THR A 374 10.37 23.41 3.34
CA THR A 374 9.57 24.22 4.28
C THR A 374 8.06 24.14 4.08
N LEU A 375 7.61 23.46 3.02
CA LEU A 375 6.19 23.28 2.69
C LEU A 375 5.63 21.90 3.11
N ALA A 376 6.51 20.96 3.48
CA ALA A 376 6.18 19.66 4.06
C ALA A 376 6.15 19.77 5.59
#